data_AF-A0A946ZPM9-F1
#
_entry.id   AF-A0A946ZPM9-F1
#
_cell.length_a   1.000
_cell.length_b   1.000
_cell.length_c   1.000
_cell.angle_alpha   90.00
_cell.angle_beta   90.00
_cell.angle_gamma   90.00
#
_symmetry.space_group_name_H-M   'P 1'
#
loop_
_entity.id
_entity.type
_entity.pdbx_description
1 polymer ?
#
loop_
_entity_poly.entity_id
_entity_poly.type
_entity_poly.pdbx_seq_one_letter_code
_entity_poly.pdbx_strand_id
1 'polypeptide(L)'
;LRTYGGVFEFETKINPVLVAKKAGVIEDQVIASLKKAEMDGMLEFHNEQQDMRITFLVPREDDRTINTFSNKIKDLNKVKITNVQAVLDYVKNDTQCRSNQLLSYFGEQASGRCGACDVCLKASSVTGKELKALDRDILKMIEGKALSPQNLINSLGKDKEIVLKELRYLMEEGKIVLTSNNKYTLTK
;
A
#
# COMPACT_ATOMS: atom_id res chain seq x y z
N LEU A 1 -8.32 43.05 51.42
CA LEU A 1 -9.45 43.15 50.47
C LEU A 1 -9.05 43.47 49.02
N ARG A 2 -7.88 42.98 48.53
CA ARG A 2 -7.43 43.24 47.14
C ARG A 2 -7.41 42.01 46.23
N THR A 3 -7.63 40.81 46.78
CA THR A 3 -7.50 39.56 46.00
C THR A 3 -8.78 39.25 45.21
N TYR A 4 -9.93 39.49 45.83
CA TYR A 4 -11.24 39.35 45.21
C TYR A 4 -12.03 40.62 45.54
N GLY A 5 -12.14 41.53 44.58
CA GLY A 5 -12.94 42.76 44.71
C GLY A 5 -14.43 42.43 44.55
N GLY A 6 -15.29 43.11 45.32
CA GLY A 6 -16.74 42.85 45.26
C GLY A 6 -17.17 41.52 45.88
N VAL A 7 -16.30 40.82 46.62
CA VAL A 7 -16.58 39.50 47.21
C VAL A 7 -17.76 39.48 48.19
N PHE A 8 -18.13 40.64 48.74
CA PHE A 8 -19.30 40.80 49.62
C PHE A 8 -20.58 41.19 48.86
N GLU A 9 -20.45 41.64 47.61
CA GLU A 9 -21.56 42.16 46.80
C GLU A 9 -22.06 41.11 45.79
N PHE A 10 -21.15 40.25 45.30
CA PHE A 10 -21.44 39.26 44.26
C PHE A 10 -20.89 37.89 44.63
N GLU A 11 -21.60 36.85 44.20
CA GLU A 11 -21.09 35.48 44.24
C GLU A 11 -19.78 35.39 43.44
N THR A 12 -18.71 35.01 44.13
CA THR A 12 -17.34 35.11 43.60
C THR A 12 -16.62 33.78 43.71
N LYS A 13 -16.13 33.28 42.58
CA LYS A 13 -15.27 32.10 42.55
C LYS A 13 -13.92 32.41 43.20
N ILE A 14 -13.59 31.68 44.27
CA ILE A 14 -12.33 31.81 44.99
C ILE A 14 -11.40 30.63 44.67
N ASN A 15 -10.09 30.87 44.68
CA ASN A 15 -9.07 29.84 44.56
C ASN A 15 -8.45 29.60 45.96
N PRO A 16 -8.79 28.49 46.64
CA PRO A 16 -8.31 28.19 47.99
C PRO A 16 -6.79 28.16 48.11
N VAL A 17 -6.08 27.64 47.10
CA VAL A 17 -4.61 27.59 47.05
C VAL A 17 -4.00 28.99 47.07
N LEU A 18 -4.57 29.92 46.31
CA LEU A 18 -4.09 31.29 46.23
C LEU A 18 -4.33 32.05 47.53
N VAL A 19 -5.46 31.81 48.20
CA VAL A 19 -5.78 32.37 49.52
C VAL A 19 -4.82 31.81 50.56
N ALA A 20 -4.62 30.49 50.58
CA ALA A 20 -3.71 29.78 51.47
C ALA A 20 -2.28 30.32 51.37
N LYS A 21 -1.76 30.50 50.15
CA LYS A 21 -0.42 31.06 49.91
C LYS A 21 -0.26 32.49 50.44
N LYS A 22 -1.28 33.34 50.29
CA LYS A 22 -1.23 34.72 50.80
C LYS A 22 -1.40 34.81 52.32
N ALA A 23 -2.19 33.91 52.89
CA ALA A 23 -2.43 33.85 54.33
C ALA A 23 -1.33 33.06 55.08
N GLY A 24 -0.45 32.36 54.37
CA GLY A 24 0.62 31.55 54.98
C GLY A 24 0.10 30.28 55.66
N VAL A 25 -1.05 29.77 55.22
CA VAL A 25 -1.72 28.59 55.78
C VAL A 25 -1.86 27.49 54.73
N ILE A 26 -2.31 26.30 55.14
CA ILE A 26 -2.58 25.16 54.25
C ILE A 26 -3.98 25.31 53.65
N GLU A 27 -4.18 24.83 52.42
CA GLU A 27 -5.48 24.87 51.71
C GLU A 27 -6.63 24.31 52.56
N ASP A 28 -6.41 23.18 53.24
CA ASP A 28 -7.40 22.54 54.09
C ASP A 28 -7.88 23.44 55.24
N GLN A 29 -7.00 24.27 55.80
CA GLN A 29 -7.37 25.22 56.86
C GLN A 29 -8.23 26.36 56.32
N VAL A 30 -8.01 26.79 55.08
CA VAL A 30 -8.85 27.80 54.41
C VAL A 30 -10.24 27.21 54.18
N ILE A 31 -10.32 25.99 53.65
CA ILE A 31 -11.61 25.31 53.40
C ILE A 31 -12.36 25.07 54.72
N ALA A 32 -11.67 24.63 55.78
CA ALA A 32 -12.27 24.44 57.10
C ALA A 32 -12.82 25.76 57.68
N SER A 33 -12.10 26.86 57.50
CA SER A 33 -12.53 28.19 57.95
C SER A 33 -13.75 28.69 57.18
N LEU A 34 -13.81 28.46 55.86
CA LEU A 34 -14.96 28.81 55.03
C LEU A 34 -16.20 28.01 55.40
N LYS A 35 -16.07 26.69 55.61
CA LYS A 35 -17.16 25.84 56.12
C LYS A 35 -17.66 26.29 57.49
N LYS A 36 -16.75 26.70 58.38
CA LYS A 36 -17.14 27.23 59.68
C LYS A 36 -17.92 28.55 59.54
N ALA A 37 -17.46 29.46 58.70
CA ALA A 37 -18.16 30.72 58.44
C ALA A 37 -19.55 30.50 57.80
N GLU A 38 -19.70 29.46 56.97
CA GLU A 38 -21.00 29.02 56.46
C GLU A 38 -21.91 28.50 57.59
N MET A 39 -21.39 27.65 58.48
CA MET A 39 -22.14 27.17 59.66
C MET A 39 -22.56 28.30 60.59
N ASP A 40 -21.72 29.33 60.72
CA ASP A 40 -21.99 30.54 61.51
C ASP A 40 -22.96 31.51 60.77
N GLY A 41 -23.42 31.17 59.56
CA GLY A 41 -24.38 31.93 58.78
C GLY A 41 -23.81 33.21 58.14
N MET A 42 -22.48 33.31 58.02
CA MET A 42 -21.79 34.52 57.51
C MET A 42 -21.63 34.53 55.99
N LEU A 43 -21.67 33.37 55.34
CA LEU A 43 -21.51 33.21 53.89
C LEU A 43 -22.20 31.93 53.40
N GLU A 44 -22.37 31.81 52.09
CA GLU A 44 -22.80 30.59 51.40
C GLU A 44 -21.59 30.02 50.63
N PHE A 45 -21.23 28.75 50.86
CA PHE A 45 -20.02 28.16 50.30
C PHE A 45 -20.28 26.90 49.47
N HIS A 46 -20.20 27.05 48.15
CA HIS A 46 -20.30 25.94 47.20
C HIS A 46 -18.92 25.34 46.90
N ASN A 47 -18.64 24.16 47.44
CA ASN A 47 -17.39 23.44 47.17
C ASN A 47 -17.51 22.56 45.91
N GLU A 48 -17.01 23.05 44.77
CA GLU A 48 -16.85 22.24 43.56
C GLU A 48 -15.68 21.24 43.74
N GLN A 49 -15.92 20.08 44.37
CA GLN A 49 -15.00 18.95 44.26
C GLN A 49 -15.15 18.33 42.88
N GLN A 50 -14.29 18.71 41.94
CA GLN A 50 -14.13 17.95 40.70
C GLN A 50 -13.45 16.62 41.03
N ASP A 51 -14.23 15.55 41.10
CA ASP A 51 -13.76 14.17 41.38
C ASP A 51 -12.79 13.62 40.33
N MET A 52 -12.63 14.29 39.18
CA MET A 52 -11.72 13.87 38.12
C MET A 52 -10.88 15.04 37.61
N ARG A 53 -9.56 14.96 37.86
CA ARG A 53 -8.55 15.78 37.18
C ARG A 53 -7.62 14.87 36.38
N ILE A 54 -7.49 15.13 35.09
CA ILE A 54 -6.45 14.53 34.25
C ILE A 54 -5.20 15.41 34.37
N THR A 55 -4.18 14.90 35.05
CA THR A 55 -2.86 15.55 35.14
C THR A 55 -1.90 14.81 34.22
N PHE A 56 -1.36 15.49 33.22
CA PHE A 56 -0.28 14.94 32.42
C PHE A 56 0.97 14.82 33.28
N LEU A 57 1.52 13.61 33.40
CA LEU A 57 2.72 13.31 34.20
C LEU A 57 4.00 13.94 33.64
N VAL A 58 3.93 14.38 32.38
CA VAL A 58 5.05 14.95 31.65
C VAL A 58 4.66 16.37 31.21
N PRO A 59 5.53 17.38 31.40
CA PRO A 59 5.29 18.71 30.85
C PRO A 59 5.08 18.62 29.34
N ARG A 60 4.29 19.54 28.80
CA ARG A 60 4.12 19.68 27.35
C ARG A 60 5.49 19.92 26.74
N GLU A 61 5.89 19.02 25.86
CA GLU A 61 7.14 19.12 25.11
C GLU A 61 6.98 20.26 24.10
N ASP A 62 7.72 21.35 24.29
CA ASP A 62 7.79 22.45 23.32
C ASP A 62 8.53 21.98 22.05
N ASP A 63 8.45 22.76 20.96
CA ASP A 63 9.03 22.40 19.64
C ASP A 63 10.51 21.96 19.69
N ARG A 64 11.24 22.35 20.74
CA ARG A 64 12.63 21.94 20.99
C ARG A 64 12.77 20.45 21.32
N THR A 65 11.81 19.82 21.99
CA THR A 65 11.89 18.39 22.34
C THR A 65 11.36 17.48 21.24
N ILE A 66 10.41 17.96 20.42
CA ILE A 66 9.98 17.30 19.16
C ILE A 66 11.18 17.01 18.25
N ASN A 67 12.22 17.86 18.25
CA ASN A 67 13.40 17.72 17.41
C ASN A 67 14.09 16.35 17.57
N THR A 68 14.12 15.79 18.78
CA THR A 68 14.79 14.50 19.07
C THR A 68 14.19 13.31 18.30
N PHE A 69 12.87 13.30 18.08
CA PHE A 69 12.18 12.26 17.32
C PHE A 69 11.88 12.68 15.88
N SER A 70 11.92 13.98 15.57
CA SER A 70 11.58 14.53 14.25
C SER A 70 12.38 13.88 13.12
N ASN A 71 13.68 13.64 13.32
CA ASN A 71 14.54 12.99 12.33
C ASN A 71 14.13 11.52 12.11
N LYS A 72 13.83 10.77 13.19
CA LYS A 72 13.30 9.40 13.08
C LYS A 72 11.97 9.35 12.34
N ILE A 73 11.08 10.32 12.56
CA ILE A 73 9.81 10.41 11.83
C ILE A 73 10.05 10.66 10.34
N LYS A 74 11.00 11.54 9.99
CA LYS A 74 11.39 11.76 8.58
C LYS A 74 11.94 10.48 7.94
N ASP A 75 12.79 9.74 8.65
CA ASP A 75 13.35 8.48 8.16
C ASP A 75 12.25 7.43 7.94
N LEU A 76 11.33 7.29 8.90
CA LEU A 76 10.17 6.41 8.77
C LEU A 76 9.29 6.79 7.59
N ASN A 77 9.05 8.09 7.38
CA ASN A 77 8.27 8.57 6.23
C ASN A 77 9.00 8.30 4.92
N LYS A 78 10.33 8.43 4.88
CA LYS A 78 11.13 8.09 3.69
C LYS A 78 10.98 6.61 3.34
N VAL A 79 11.09 5.71 4.32
CA VAL A 79 10.88 4.27 4.11
C VAL A 79 9.46 3.99 3.60
N LYS A 80 8.43 4.64 4.16
CA LYS A 80 7.05 4.51 3.68
C LYS A 80 6.90 4.94 2.21
N ILE A 81 7.48 6.08 1.84
CA ILE A 81 7.47 6.57 0.46
C ILE A 81 8.15 5.57 -0.46
N THR A 82 9.33 5.05 -0.09
CA THR A 82 10.06 4.06 -0.87
C THR A 82 9.26 2.77 -1.05
N ASN A 83 8.59 2.27 -0.01
CA ASN A 83 7.77 1.06 -0.09
C ASN A 83 6.56 1.24 -1.01
N VAL A 84 5.86 2.37 -0.90
CA VAL A 84 4.73 2.69 -1.80
C VAL A 84 5.22 2.82 -3.24
N GLN A 85 6.36 3.48 -3.46
CA GLN A 85 6.93 3.60 -4.79
C GLN A 85 7.27 2.23 -5.39
N ALA A 86 7.87 1.32 -4.60
CA ALA A 86 8.16 -0.04 -5.05
C ALA A 86 6.90 -0.81 -5.48
N VAL A 87 5.77 -0.64 -4.76
CA VAL A 87 4.48 -1.22 -5.15
C VAL A 87 3.96 -0.61 -6.45
N LEU A 88 4.06 0.71 -6.61
CA LEU A 88 3.65 1.39 -7.86
C LEU A 88 4.50 0.92 -9.05
N ASP A 89 5.80 0.78 -8.87
CA ASP A 89 6.73 0.31 -9.90
C ASP A 89 6.42 -1.15 -10.25
N TYR A 90 6.13 -1.99 -9.26
CA TYR A 90 5.71 -3.37 -9.45
C TYR A 90 4.44 -3.48 -10.31
N VAL A 91 3.44 -2.63 -10.07
CA VAL A 91 2.18 -2.66 -10.84
C VAL A 91 2.38 -2.11 -12.25
N LYS A 92 3.12 -1.01 -12.40
CA LYS A 92 3.32 -0.33 -13.70
C LYS A 92 4.28 -1.06 -14.64
N ASN A 93 5.17 -1.91 -14.11
CA ASN A 93 6.17 -2.59 -14.92
C ASN A 93 5.63 -3.88 -15.54
N ASP A 94 5.23 -3.78 -16.82
CA ASP A 94 4.77 -4.91 -17.62
C ASP A 94 5.87 -5.60 -18.47
N THR A 95 7.14 -5.27 -18.23
CA THR A 95 8.27 -5.78 -19.05
C THR A 95 9.10 -6.82 -18.32
N GLN A 96 9.32 -6.62 -17.02
CA GLN A 96 10.09 -7.51 -16.17
C GLN A 96 9.21 -8.61 -15.57
N CYS A 97 9.75 -9.84 -15.48
CA CYS A 97 9.11 -10.96 -14.81
C CYS A 97 8.66 -10.58 -13.39
N ARG A 98 7.37 -10.76 -13.04
CA ARG A 98 6.83 -10.40 -11.72
C ARG A 98 7.55 -11.10 -10.57
N SER A 99 7.89 -12.38 -10.74
CA SER A 99 8.64 -13.14 -9.73
C SER A 99 10.01 -12.55 -9.46
N ASN A 100 10.70 -12.09 -10.49
CA ASN A 100 12.03 -11.48 -10.34
C ASN A 100 11.93 -10.11 -9.67
N GLN A 101 10.88 -9.34 -9.97
CA GLN A 101 10.63 -8.06 -9.30
C GLN A 101 10.43 -8.28 -7.78
N LEU A 102 9.67 -9.31 -7.40
CA LEU A 102 9.47 -9.68 -5.99
C LEU A 102 10.76 -10.14 -5.31
N LEU A 103 11.51 -11.07 -5.93
CA LEU A 103 12.79 -11.55 -5.40
C LEU A 103 13.75 -10.38 -5.17
N SER A 104 13.87 -9.47 -6.15
CA SER A 104 14.73 -8.30 -6.03
C SER A 104 14.30 -7.36 -4.91
N TYR A 105 13.00 -7.20 -4.66
CA TYR A 105 12.49 -6.37 -3.56
C TYR A 105 12.88 -6.92 -2.19
N PHE A 106 12.89 -8.25 -2.04
CA PHE A 106 13.31 -8.93 -0.80
C PHE A 106 14.83 -9.19 -0.74
N GLY A 107 15.61 -8.70 -1.70
CA GLY A 107 17.07 -8.84 -1.72
C GLY A 107 17.55 -10.22 -2.19
N GLU A 108 16.68 -11.01 -2.81
CA GLU A 108 17.01 -12.31 -3.38
C GLU A 108 17.48 -12.20 -4.84
N GLN A 109 18.30 -13.17 -5.27
CA GLN A 109 18.83 -13.20 -6.63
C GLN A 109 17.75 -13.65 -7.62
N ALA A 110 17.56 -12.86 -8.67
CA ALA A 110 16.65 -13.21 -9.75
C ALA A 110 17.30 -14.20 -10.74
N SER A 111 16.62 -15.31 -11.05
CA SER A 111 17.08 -16.28 -12.05
C SER A 111 16.07 -16.43 -13.19
N GLY A 112 16.48 -16.07 -14.42
CA GLY A 112 15.70 -16.34 -15.63
C GLY A 112 14.29 -15.74 -15.66
N ARG A 113 13.46 -16.12 -16.63
CA ARG A 113 12.01 -15.80 -16.63
C ARG A 113 11.25 -16.92 -15.92
N CYS A 114 10.29 -16.60 -15.05
CA CYS A 114 9.56 -17.62 -14.26
C CYS A 114 8.59 -18.49 -15.08
N GLY A 115 8.20 -18.07 -16.28
CA GLY A 115 7.25 -18.80 -17.14
C GLY A 115 5.80 -18.79 -16.69
N ALA A 116 5.50 -18.45 -15.44
CA ALA A 116 4.14 -18.54 -14.87
C ALA A 116 3.43 -17.19 -14.65
N CYS A 117 4.15 -16.06 -14.65
CA CYS A 117 3.52 -14.74 -14.44
C CYS A 117 2.92 -14.16 -15.73
N ASP A 118 1.98 -13.22 -15.59
CA ASP A 118 1.31 -12.50 -16.69
C ASP A 118 2.30 -11.91 -17.71
N VAL A 119 3.40 -11.31 -17.25
CA VAL A 119 4.44 -10.73 -18.10
C VAL A 119 5.24 -11.81 -18.86
N CYS A 120 5.45 -12.97 -18.27
CA CYS A 120 6.10 -14.10 -18.95
C CYS A 120 5.16 -14.73 -19.98
N LEU A 121 3.88 -14.89 -19.64
CA LEU A 121 2.86 -15.48 -20.50
C LEU A 121 2.59 -14.62 -21.74
N LYS A 122 2.53 -13.29 -21.59
CA LYS A 122 2.44 -12.33 -22.70
C LYS A 122 3.67 -12.35 -23.61
N ALA A 123 4.86 -12.67 -23.07
CA ALA A 123 6.08 -12.77 -23.87
C ALA A 123 6.20 -14.11 -24.60
N SER A 124 5.60 -15.19 -24.07
CA SER A 124 5.53 -16.50 -24.73
C SER A 124 4.41 -16.61 -25.76
N SER A 125 3.42 -15.70 -25.73
CA SER A 125 2.43 -15.64 -26.80
C SER A 125 3.11 -15.14 -28.07
N VAL A 126 3.21 -16.02 -29.07
CA VAL A 126 3.61 -15.66 -30.44
C VAL A 126 2.80 -14.43 -30.84
N THR A 127 3.50 -13.37 -31.22
CA THR A 127 2.84 -12.10 -31.52
C THR A 127 1.89 -12.33 -32.71
N GLY A 128 0.72 -11.70 -32.76
CA GLY A 128 -0.19 -11.87 -33.91
C GLY A 128 0.45 -11.55 -35.28
N LYS A 129 1.53 -10.77 -35.30
CA LYS A 129 2.38 -10.56 -36.49
C LYS A 129 3.24 -11.77 -36.86
N GLU A 130 3.78 -12.48 -35.88
CA GLU A 130 4.57 -13.69 -36.07
C GLU A 130 3.68 -14.87 -36.49
N LEU A 131 2.46 -14.98 -35.94
CA LEU A 131 1.45 -15.94 -36.41
C LEU A 131 1.07 -15.66 -37.88
N LYS A 132 0.76 -14.40 -38.24
CA LYS A 132 0.50 -14.03 -39.64
C LYS A 132 1.70 -14.20 -40.59
N ALA A 133 2.93 -14.18 -40.07
CA ALA A 133 4.11 -14.52 -40.85
C ALA A 133 4.20 -16.03 -41.04
N LEU A 134 3.98 -16.80 -39.96
CA LEU A 134 3.94 -18.25 -39.96
C LEU A 134 2.85 -18.80 -40.90
N ASP A 135 1.65 -18.21 -40.90
CA ASP A 135 0.56 -18.50 -41.84
C ASP A 135 1.04 -18.38 -43.29
N ARG A 136 1.66 -17.25 -43.64
CA ARG A 136 2.16 -17.01 -44.99
C ARG A 136 3.27 -17.97 -45.39
N ASP A 137 4.18 -18.27 -44.46
CA ASP A 137 5.28 -19.20 -44.72
C ASP A 137 4.76 -20.63 -44.91
N ILE A 138 3.81 -21.07 -44.08
CA ILE A 138 3.15 -22.38 -44.20
C ILE A 138 2.41 -22.49 -45.53
N LEU A 139 1.56 -21.49 -45.87
CA LEU A 139 0.79 -21.50 -47.12
C LEU A 139 1.71 -21.52 -48.34
N LYS A 140 2.76 -20.70 -48.37
CA LYS A 140 3.73 -20.64 -49.47
C LYS A 140 4.50 -21.94 -49.67
N MET A 141 4.85 -22.63 -48.58
CA MET A 141 5.54 -23.92 -48.67
C MET A 141 4.64 -25.04 -49.19
N ILE A 142 3.36 -25.02 -48.81
CA ILE A 142 2.37 -26.05 -49.20
C ILE A 142 1.82 -25.80 -50.61
N GLU A 143 1.81 -24.56 -51.09
CA GLU A 143 1.37 -24.16 -52.43
C GLU A 143 2.11 -24.89 -53.56
N GLY A 144 3.41 -25.15 -53.38
CA GLY A 144 4.24 -25.83 -54.37
C GLY A 144 4.26 -27.36 -54.25
N LYS A 145 4.01 -27.94 -53.07
CA LYS A 145 4.12 -29.38 -52.82
C LYS A 145 3.42 -29.80 -51.53
N ALA A 146 2.77 -30.97 -51.55
CA ALA A 146 2.24 -31.58 -50.34
C ALA A 146 3.38 -31.93 -49.35
N LEU A 147 3.34 -31.36 -48.14
CA LEU A 147 4.39 -31.52 -47.13
C LEU A 147 3.88 -32.27 -45.88
N SER A 148 4.75 -33.07 -45.26
CA SER A 148 4.45 -33.72 -43.99
C SER A 148 4.61 -32.74 -42.83
N PRO A 149 3.93 -32.99 -41.68
CA PRO A 149 4.10 -32.17 -40.48
C PRO A 149 5.57 -32.04 -40.06
N GLN A 150 6.34 -33.13 -40.14
CA GLN A 150 7.76 -33.14 -39.77
C GLN A 150 8.62 -32.26 -40.67
N ASN A 151 8.36 -32.26 -41.99
CA ASN A 151 9.10 -31.41 -42.92
C ASN A 151 8.79 -29.92 -42.67
N LEU A 152 7.54 -29.58 -42.37
CA LEU A 152 7.16 -28.21 -42.03
C LEU A 152 7.83 -27.74 -40.74
N ILE A 153 7.84 -28.56 -39.69
CA ILE A 153 8.52 -28.25 -38.42
C ILE A 153 10.01 -28.01 -38.66
N ASN A 154 10.67 -28.90 -39.41
CA ASN A 154 12.11 -28.81 -39.68
C ASN A 154 12.47 -27.58 -40.55
N SER A 155 11.64 -27.23 -41.53
CA SER A 155 11.90 -26.09 -42.42
C SER A 155 11.60 -24.74 -41.76
N LEU A 156 10.64 -24.67 -40.83
CA LEU A 156 10.26 -23.43 -40.13
C LEU A 156 11.20 -23.08 -38.97
N GLY A 157 11.90 -24.08 -38.39
CA GLY A 157 12.79 -23.86 -37.25
C GLY A 157 12.09 -23.28 -36.02
N LYS A 158 10.76 -23.45 -35.92
CA LYS A 158 9.92 -22.99 -34.80
C LYS A 158 9.59 -24.14 -33.87
N ASP A 159 9.13 -23.81 -32.67
CA ASP A 159 8.69 -24.81 -31.70
C ASP A 159 7.59 -25.69 -32.29
N LYS A 160 7.72 -27.01 -32.11
CA LYS A 160 6.80 -28.02 -32.61
C LYS A 160 5.36 -27.73 -32.15
N GLU A 161 5.16 -27.30 -30.91
CA GLU A 161 3.83 -27.02 -30.37
C GLU A 161 3.17 -25.85 -31.11
N ILE A 162 3.94 -24.80 -31.40
CA ILE A 162 3.46 -23.61 -32.12
C ILE A 162 3.03 -23.99 -33.55
N VAL A 163 3.88 -24.74 -34.26
CA VAL A 163 3.59 -25.16 -35.64
C VAL A 163 2.37 -26.08 -35.69
N LEU A 164 2.23 -27.03 -34.77
CA LEU A 164 1.07 -27.93 -34.73
C LEU A 164 -0.22 -27.20 -34.38
N LYS A 165 -0.17 -26.19 -33.52
CA LYS A 165 -1.32 -25.34 -33.19
C LYS A 165 -1.76 -24.54 -34.40
N GLU A 166 -0.81 -23.95 -35.13
CA GLU A 166 -1.11 -23.16 -36.33
C GLU A 166 -1.67 -24.00 -37.47
N LEU A 167 -1.14 -25.21 -37.68
CA LEU A 167 -1.68 -26.14 -38.66
C LEU A 167 -3.14 -26.53 -38.36
N ARG A 168 -3.49 -26.76 -37.08
CA ARG A 168 -4.88 -27.01 -36.70
C ARG A 168 -5.78 -25.81 -36.99
N TYR A 169 -5.32 -24.61 -36.64
CA TYR A 169 -6.05 -23.37 -36.92
C TYR A 169 -6.29 -23.18 -38.43
N LEU A 170 -5.28 -23.40 -39.27
CA LEU A 170 -5.41 -23.30 -40.73
C LEU A 170 -6.34 -24.37 -41.33
N MET A 171 -6.44 -25.55 -40.71
CA MET A 171 -7.41 -26.57 -41.09
C MET A 171 -8.84 -26.18 -40.69
N GLU A 172 -9.03 -25.63 -39.49
CA GLU A 172 -10.34 -25.13 -39.01
C GLU A 172 -10.85 -23.97 -39.87
N GLU A 173 -9.95 -23.08 -40.30
CA GLU A 173 -10.21 -22.01 -41.26
C GLU A 173 -10.43 -22.51 -42.71
N GLY A 174 -10.25 -23.81 -42.97
CA GLY A 174 -10.45 -24.42 -44.28
C GLY A 174 -9.42 -24.01 -45.34
N LYS A 175 -8.23 -23.53 -44.94
CA LYS A 175 -7.16 -23.13 -45.88
C LYS A 175 -6.26 -24.29 -46.31
N ILE A 176 -6.14 -25.31 -45.45
CA ILE A 176 -5.33 -26.52 -45.72
C ILE A 176 -6.13 -27.79 -45.41
N VAL A 177 -5.84 -28.87 -46.15
CA VAL A 177 -6.48 -30.18 -46.02
C VAL A 177 -5.43 -31.27 -45.85
N LEU A 178 -5.75 -32.29 -45.07
CA LEU A 178 -4.94 -33.50 -44.94
C LEU A 178 -5.26 -34.47 -46.09
N THR A 179 -4.25 -34.82 -46.87
CA THR A 179 -4.36 -35.88 -47.89
C THR A 179 -4.24 -37.27 -47.27
N SER A 180 -4.66 -38.31 -48.00
CA SER A 180 -4.60 -39.73 -47.61
C SER A 180 -3.20 -40.22 -47.21
N ASN A 181 -2.15 -39.50 -47.63
CA ASN A 181 -0.75 -39.80 -47.30
C ASN A 181 -0.21 -38.98 -46.12
N ASN A 182 -1.09 -38.42 -45.28
CA ASN A 182 -0.77 -37.64 -44.09
C ASN A 182 0.10 -36.38 -44.40
N LYS A 183 -0.17 -35.75 -45.55
CA LYS A 183 0.48 -34.51 -46.00
C LYS A 183 -0.54 -33.39 -46.13
N TYR A 184 -0.14 -32.16 -45.84
CA TYR A 184 -0.98 -30.97 -46.00
C TYR A 184 -0.91 -30.44 -47.43
N THR A 185 -2.06 -30.07 -47.98
CA THR A 185 -2.23 -29.38 -49.27
C THR A 185 -3.19 -28.20 -49.10
N LEU A 186 -3.13 -27.21 -49.99
CA LEU A 186 -4.13 -26.13 -50.03
C LEU A 186 -5.51 -26.71 -50.36
N THR A 187 -6.54 -26.15 -49.73
CA THR A 187 -7.94 -26.40 -50.11
C THR A 187 -8.19 -25.84 -51.51
N LYS A 188 -8.78 -26.64 -52.40
CA LYS A 188 -9.23 -26.19 -53.73
C LYS A 188 -10.55 -25.46 -53.63
#